data_AF-A0A6M3L567-F1
#
_entry.id   AF-A0A6M3L567-F1
#
_cell.length_a   1.000
_cell.length_b   1.000
_cell.length_c   1.000
_cell.angle_alpha   90.00
_cell.angle_beta   90.00
_cell.angle_gamma   90.00
#
_symmetry.space_group_name_H-M   'P 1'
#
loop_
_entity.id
_entity.type
_entity.pdbx_description
1 polymer ?
#
loop_
_entity_poly.entity_id
_entity_poly.type
_entity_poly.pdbx_seq_one_letter_code
_entity_poly.pdbx_strand_id
1 'polypeptide(L)' 'MIYKMDTVLQFGKYQEFTIEEVVQLNPQYVDWMIREFEDCEFEDEVLDAVEKKLRYY' A
#
# COMPACT_ATOMS: atom_id res chain seq x y z
N MET A 1 3.02 -11.78 6.19
CA MET A 1 1.58 -11.70 5.80
C MET A 1 1.53 -10.96 4.46
N ILE A 2 0.76 -11.43 3.48
CA ILE A 2 0.74 -10.85 2.13
C ILE A 2 -0.43 -9.87 1.99
N TYR A 3 -0.15 -8.63 1.62
CA TYR A 3 -1.14 -7.57 1.37
C TYR A 3 -1.51 -7.49 -0.10
N LYS A 4 -2.82 -7.50 -0.35
CA LYS A 4 -3.46 -7.41 -1.68
C LYS A 4 -4.24 -6.10 -1.81
N MET A 5 -4.72 -5.78 -3.01
CA MET A 5 -5.55 -4.58 -3.24
C MET A 5 -6.80 -4.49 -2.35
N ASP A 6 -7.49 -5.61 -2.14
CA ASP A 6 -8.69 -5.70 -1.30
C ASP A 6 -8.37 -5.84 0.21
N THR A 7 -7.08 -5.98 0.56
CA THR A 7 -6.69 -6.16 1.96
C THR A 7 -6.92 -4.88 2.75
N VAL A 8 -7.74 -4.98 3.79
CA VAL A 8 -7.98 -3.88 4.73
C VAL A 8 -6.80 -3.76 5.69
N LEU A 9 -6.25 -2.57 5.81
CA LEU A 9 -5.22 -2.27 6.81
C LEU A 9 -5.82 -2.37 8.22
N GLN A 10 -5.15 -3.13 9.08
CA GLN A 10 -5.55 -3.31 10.48
C GLN A 10 -4.72 -2.45 11.45
N PHE A 11 -3.91 -1.53 10.92
CA PHE A 11 -2.99 -0.69 11.69
C PHE A 11 -2.71 0.63 10.99
N GLY A 12 -2.06 1.53 11.71
CA GLY A 12 -1.60 2.81 11.17
C GLY A 12 -2.71 3.84 11.01
N LYS A 13 -2.45 4.85 10.17
CA LYS A 13 -3.33 6.01 9.98
C LYS A 13 -4.55 5.68 9.12
N TYR A 14 -4.40 4.75 8.19
CA TYR A 14 -5.44 4.30 7.27
C TYR A 14 -5.98 2.92 7.65
N GLN A 15 -6.01 2.61 8.96
CA GLN A 15 -6.77 1.47 9.45
C GLN A 15 -8.22 1.57 8.96
N GLU A 16 -8.82 0.43 8.60
CA GLU A 16 -10.16 0.32 7.99
C GLU A 16 -10.25 0.65 6.48
N PHE A 17 -9.18 1.17 5.86
CA PHE A 17 -9.12 1.34 4.40
C PHE A 17 -8.45 0.13 3.74
N THR A 18 -8.83 -0.15 2.49
CA THR A 18 -8.11 -1.14 1.67
C THR A 18 -6.79 -0.58 1.16
N ILE A 19 -5.83 -1.45 0.83
CA ILE A 19 -4.59 -1.03 0.16
C ILE A 19 -4.92 -0.22 -1.10
N GLU A 20 -5.90 -0.64 -1.90
CA GLU A 20 -6.34 0.11 -3.08
C GLU A 20 -6.71 1.56 -2.75
N GLU A 21 -7.55 1.78 -1.73
CA GLU A 21 -7.95 3.12 -1.30
C GLU A 21 -6.76 3.95 -0.85
N VAL A 22 -5.83 3.35 -0.10
CA VAL A 22 -4.64 4.05 0.38
C VAL A 22 -3.68 4.38 -0.76
N VAL A 23 -3.51 3.51 -1.76
CA VAL A 23 -2.74 3.81 -2.97
C VAL A 23 -3.35 4.99 -3.76
N GLN A 24 -4.69 5.09 -3.80
CA GLN A 24 -5.37 6.21 -4.45
C GLN A 24 -5.25 7.52 -3.67
N LEU A 25 -5.42 7.46 -2.34
CA LEU A 25 -5.40 8.63 -1.46
C LEU A 25 -4.00 9.15 -1.18
N ASN A 26 -3.06 8.24 -0.93
CA ASN A 26 -1.69 8.55 -0.55
C ASN A 26 -0.73 7.40 -0.91
N PRO A 27 -0.26 7.35 -2.17
CA PRO A 27 0.66 6.30 -2.62
C PRO A 27 2.02 6.36 -1.90
N GLN A 28 2.43 7.52 -1.39
CA GLN A 28 3.68 7.65 -0.62
C GLN A 28 3.61 6.92 0.73
N TYR A 29 2.42 6.80 1.32
CA TYR A 29 2.26 6.04 2.56
C TYR A 29 2.48 4.54 2.33
N VAL A 30 2.00 4.02 1.21
CA VAL A 30 2.17 2.60 0.86
C VAL A 30 3.63 2.32 0.48
N ASP A 31 4.30 3.21 -0.26
CA ASP A 31 5.76 3.10 -0.51
C ASP A 31 6.57 3.10 0.78
N TRP A 32 6.26 3.99 1.74
CA TRP A 32 6.89 3.98 3.06
C TRP A 32 6.64 2.65 3.78
N MET A 33 5.42 2.11 3.72
CA MET A 33 5.11 0.81 4.33
C MET A 33 5.94 -0.32 3.72
N ILE A 34 6.06 -0.36 2.38
CA ILE A 34 6.85 -1.37 1.66
C ILE A 34 8.33 -1.31 2.08
N ARG A 35 8.87 -0.11 2.32
CA ARG A 35 10.29 0.09 2.67
C ARG A 35 10.60 -0.19 4.14
N GLU A 36 9.72 0.20 5.06
CA GLU A 36 10.01 0.19 6.50
C GLU A 36 9.43 -1.03 7.22
N PHE A 37 8.42 -1.70 6.66
CA PHE A 37 7.90 -2.93 7.23
C PHE A 37 8.50 -4.16 6.51
N GLU A 38 9.68 -4.59 6.95
CA GLU A 38 10.34 -5.82 6.47
C GLU A 38 9.50 -7.09 6.69
N ASP A 39 8.54 -7.08 7.62
CA ASP A 39 7.67 -8.24 7.92
C ASP A 39 6.41 -8.31 7.03
N CYS A 40 6.19 -7.29 6.19
CA CYS A 40 5.04 -7.19 5.29
C CYS A 40 5.44 -7.53 3.86
N GLU A 41 4.78 -8.53 3.27
CA GLU A 41 4.92 -8.85 1.85
C GLU A 41 3.73 -8.24 1.10
N PHE A 42 3.96 -7.76 -0.13
CA PHE A 42 2.93 -7.15 -0.96
C PHE A 42 2.86 -7.90 -2.29
N GLU A 43 1.66 -8.06 -2.85
CA GLU A 43 1.55 -8.62 -4.21
C GLU A 43 2.14 -7.66 -5.25
N ASP A 44 2.68 -8.21 -6.33
CA ASP A 44 3.26 -7.44 -7.44
C ASP A 44 2.29 -6.37 -7.96
N GLU A 45 0.99 -6.67 -8.03
CA GLU A 45 -0.04 -5.71 -8.44
C GLU A 45 -0.06 -4.45 -7.56
N VAL A 46 0.17 -4.60 -6.25
CA VAL A 46 0.26 -3.47 -5.30
C VAL A 46 1.49 -2.63 -5.60
N LEU A 47 2.64 -3.28 -5.80
CA LEU A 47 3.90 -2.61 -6.10
C LEU A 47 3.80 -1.80 -7.42
N ASP A 48 3.25 -2.40 -8.47
CA ASP A 48 3.01 -1.76 -9.76
C ASP A 48 2.08 -0.54 -9.64
N ALA A 49 1.00 -0.66 -8.88
CA ALA A 49 0.05 0.43 -8.69
C ALA A 49 0.66 1.61 -7.92
N VAL A 50 1.44 1.33 -6.87
CA VAL A 50 2.16 2.34 -6.10
C VAL A 50 3.18 3.05 -6.97
N GLU A 51 4.02 2.32 -7.69
CA GLU A 51 5.04 2.90 -8.57
C GLU A 51 4.39 3.78 -9.65
N LYS A 52 3.34 3.26 -10.30
CA LYS A 52 2.60 3.99 -11.32
C LYS A 52 2.00 5.27 -10.76
N LYS A 53 1.40 5.23 -9.56
CA LYS A 53 0.81 6.40 -8.92
C LYS A 53 1.86 7.43 -8.53
N LEU A 54 2.97 7.02 -7.92
CA LEU A 54 4.07 7.91 -7.55
C LEU A 54 4.66 8.66 -8.74
N ARG A 55 4.69 8.03 -9.92
CA ARG A 55 5.17 8.67 -11.15
C ARG A 55 4.33 9.88 -11.60
N TYR A 56 3.06 9.94 -11.19
CA TYR A 56 2.11 10.99 -11.58
C TYR A 56 1.57 11.80 -10.39
N TYR A 57 2.15 11.64 -9.19
CA TYR A 57 1.78 12.34 -7.95
C TYR A 57 2.62 13.59 -7.75
#